data_AF-A0A834MF84-F1
#
_entry.id   AF-A0A834MF84-F1
#
_cell.length_a   1.000
_cell.length_b   1.000
_cell.length_c   1.000
_cell.angle_alpha   90.00
_cell.angle_beta   90.00
_cell.angle_gamma   90.00
#
_symmetry.space_group_name_H-M   'P 1'
#
loop_
_entity.id
_entity.type
_entity.pdbx_description
1 polymer ?
#
loop_
_entity_poly.entity_id
_entity_poly.type
_entity_poly.pdbx_seq_one_letter_code
_entity_poly.pdbx_strand_id
1 'polypeptide(L)'
;MKWYAGGIAEAVAASKTKGAIFVIYIEGKDEKSQHISTLLELPDVESMLGGDNFVAIKVEADSVPHQQFSALYKQTPVPSIYFIGKNGSPLKIVTEASDSGTLITQLDDVLVKSGINTSNSAVSQSFIDTEQSSSAKPDNVVCENGVCTIKKDTQPSAPSTSTEGEGSAPTTEEKIEKAKQLLEAKRLEKEKEEKETERLKEIERRKVGQEVQKMKKWQEDQELKQLMEEREKEKKQEREARERVLAQIAQDKADRAARFQPVASSTPTLKEQEATPGPSVNRSDPRTAVLQFKLPDGSTKTQDFPSTDKLQSVLNYLKSELKLPLNKFTLSTTFPRRQFAEKDYNDTLTDLNLTPNAVILVLPINNGTVSTNTGQGAFLGFGSPSTAGGDGSAPSTSGGYSGGSRANSVIHIRSKYDLDNRLKAAGTKLVVIDFFATWCGPCKMIAPELDRMAKEFSNVLFLKVDVDQNGDISREYSVKQEPPSPPKKLSDPTTVKKQGNIRRLGDLKKDDDDNNTWNGNSTQQM
;
A
#
# COMPACT_ATOMS: atom_id res chain seq x y z
N MET A 1 -15.35 23.22 -28.81
CA MET A 1 -15.11 21.78 -28.48
C MET A 1 -16.44 21.04 -28.47
N LYS A 2 -16.51 19.75 -28.80
CA LYS A 2 -17.74 18.94 -28.63
C LYS A 2 -17.76 18.27 -27.25
N TRP A 3 -18.19 19.00 -26.24
CA TRP A 3 -18.45 18.43 -24.92
C TRP A 3 -19.53 17.36 -25.01
N TYR A 4 -19.31 16.24 -24.32
CA TYR A 4 -20.30 15.18 -24.22
C TYR A 4 -21.50 15.70 -23.40
N ALA A 5 -22.69 15.68 -24.00
CA ALA A 5 -23.89 16.26 -23.39
C ALA A 5 -24.56 15.36 -22.33
N GLY A 6 -24.22 14.08 -22.29
CA GLY A 6 -24.76 13.11 -21.33
C GLY A 6 -23.98 13.06 -20.00
N GLY A 7 -24.34 12.10 -19.14
CA GLY A 7 -23.69 11.93 -17.84
C GLY A 7 -22.28 11.31 -17.92
N ILE A 8 -21.50 11.38 -16.82
CA ILE A 8 -20.15 10.78 -16.73
C ILE A 8 -20.17 9.29 -17.13
N ALA A 9 -21.16 8.52 -16.65
CA ALA A 9 -21.26 7.09 -16.95
C ALA A 9 -21.48 6.81 -18.45
N GLU A 10 -22.29 7.63 -19.12
CA GLU A 10 -22.55 7.53 -20.56
C GLU A 10 -21.32 7.94 -21.37
N ALA A 11 -20.62 9.00 -20.94
CA ALA A 11 -19.39 9.45 -21.57
C ALA A 11 -18.27 8.40 -21.47
N VAL A 12 -18.17 7.71 -20.32
CA VAL A 12 -17.25 6.58 -20.13
C VAL A 12 -17.64 5.37 -21.00
N ALA A 13 -18.94 5.11 -21.19
CA ALA A 13 -19.38 4.05 -22.11
C ALA A 13 -19.05 4.40 -23.57
N ALA A 14 -19.23 5.66 -23.96
CA ALA A 14 -18.88 6.15 -25.29
C ALA A 14 -17.38 6.09 -25.55
N SER A 15 -16.53 6.48 -24.57
CA SER A 15 -15.07 6.39 -24.70
C SER A 15 -14.59 4.95 -24.85
N LYS A 16 -15.15 4.02 -24.09
CA LYS A 16 -14.87 2.58 -24.21
C LYS A 16 -15.28 2.01 -25.57
N THR A 17 -16.45 2.41 -26.08
CA THR A 17 -16.97 1.94 -27.38
C THR A 17 -16.10 2.44 -28.53
N LYS A 18 -15.64 3.70 -28.46
CA LYS A 18 -14.74 4.28 -29.47
C LYS A 18 -13.28 3.87 -29.30
N GLY A 19 -12.90 3.31 -28.15
CA GLY A 19 -11.50 3.11 -27.81
C GLY A 19 -10.73 4.43 -27.67
N ALA A 20 -11.41 5.49 -27.26
CA ALA A 20 -10.87 6.84 -27.07
C ALA A 20 -10.45 7.06 -25.60
N ILE A 21 -9.55 8.02 -25.38
CA ILE A 21 -9.18 8.50 -24.05
C ILE A 21 -10.32 9.34 -23.48
N PHE A 22 -10.71 9.04 -22.25
CA PHE A 22 -11.76 9.78 -21.56
C PHE A 22 -11.15 11.01 -20.88
N VAL A 23 -11.67 12.19 -21.20
CA VAL A 23 -11.20 13.46 -20.64
C VAL A 23 -12.32 14.06 -19.80
N ILE A 24 -12.05 14.35 -18.53
CA ILE A 24 -12.99 15.05 -17.65
C ILE A 24 -12.34 16.33 -17.15
N TYR A 25 -12.99 17.45 -17.47
CA TYR A 25 -12.63 18.77 -16.96
C TYR A 25 -13.57 19.14 -15.82
N ILE A 26 -12.98 19.42 -14.66
CA ILE A 26 -13.68 19.81 -13.45
C ILE A 26 -13.49 21.31 -13.29
N GLU A 27 -14.58 22.05 -13.50
CA GLU A 27 -14.62 23.50 -13.45
C GLU A 27 -14.87 23.98 -12.01
N GLY A 28 -13.98 24.82 -11.52
CA GLY A 28 -14.14 25.56 -10.27
C GLY A 28 -14.72 26.95 -10.46
N LYS A 29 -14.93 27.65 -9.34
CA LYS A 29 -15.32 29.07 -9.32
C LYS A 29 -14.13 30.03 -9.34
N ASP A 30 -12.91 29.51 -9.41
CA ASP A 30 -11.66 30.27 -9.30
C ASP A 30 -11.23 30.89 -10.64
N GLU A 31 -10.43 31.95 -10.59
CA GLU A 31 -9.82 32.59 -11.77
C GLU A 31 -8.98 31.60 -12.60
N LYS A 32 -8.31 30.66 -11.92
CA LYS A 32 -7.57 29.57 -12.57
C LYS A 32 -8.48 28.70 -13.46
N SER A 33 -9.72 28.48 -13.04
CA SER A 33 -10.69 27.69 -13.80
C SER A 33 -11.10 28.40 -15.08
N GLN A 34 -11.35 29.71 -14.99
CA GLN A 34 -11.67 30.53 -16.16
C GLN A 34 -10.51 30.54 -17.17
N HIS A 35 -9.26 30.61 -16.68
CA HIS A 35 -8.08 30.53 -17.52
C HIS A 35 -7.99 29.19 -18.28
N ILE A 36 -8.16 28.06 -17.58
CA ILE A 36 -8.17 26.74 -18.21
C ILE A 36 -9.34 26.59 -19.19
N SER A 37 -10.53 27.09 -18.87
CA SER A 37 -11.67 27.07 -19.79
C SER A 37 -11.36 27.84 -21.07
N THR A 38 -10.70 28.99 -20.96
CA THR A 38 -10.28 29.81 -22.12
C THR A 38 -9.24 29.06 -22.97
N LEU A 39 -8.28 28.39 -22.32
CA LEU A 39 -7.27 27.58 -23.03
C LEU A 39 -7.89 26.39 -23.77
N LEU A 40 -8.91 25.76 -23.21
CA LEU A 40 -9.62 24.63 -23.82
C LEU A 40 -10.49 25.06 -25.02
N GLU A 41 -10.89 26.33 -25.08
CA GLU A 41 -11.64 26.93 -26.19
C GLU A 41 -10.75 27.45 -27.34
N LEU A 42 -9.42 27.39 -27.19
CA LEU A 42 -8.52 27.77 -28.27
C LEU A 42 -8.61 26.79 -29.45
N PRO A 43 -8.53 27.27 -30.72
CA PRO A 43 -8.74 26.45 -31.91
C PRO A 43 -7.82 25.21 -31.99
N ASP A 44 -6.56 25.37 -31.60
CA ASP A 44 -5.56 24.30 -31.68
C ASP A 44 -5.91 23.13 -30.73
N VAL A 45 -6.23 23.45 -29.48
CA VAL A 45 -6.62 22.48 -28.45
C VAL A 45 -7.98 21.87 -28.77
N GLU A 46 -8.92 22.68 -29.24
CA GLU A 46 -10.24 22.22 -29.68
C GLU A 46 -10.13 21.21 -30.82
N SER A 47 -9.25 21.43 -31.79
CA SER A 47 -9.07 20.52 -32.93
C SER A 47 -8.53 19.15 -32.48
N MET A 48 -7.61 19.12 -31.50
CA MET A 48 -7.06 17.88 -30.96
C MET A 48 -8.08 17.12 -30.09
N LEU A 49 -8.71 17.82 -29.14
CA LEU A 49 -9.70 17.20 -28.24
C LEU A 49 -11.03 16.87 -28.93
N GLY A 50 -11.32 17.53 -30.05
CA GLY A 50 -12.48 17.26 -30.90
C GLY A 50 -12.29 16.07 -31.86
N GLY A 51 -11.09 15.50 -31.95
CA GLY A 51 -10.80 14.32 -32.76
C GLY A 51 -11.37 13.02 -32.18
N ASP A 52 -11.36 11.94 -32.96
CA ASP A 52 -11.93 10.64 -32.56
C ASP A 52 -11.20 9.95 -31.41
N ASN A 53 -10.00 10.42 -31.06
CA ASN A 53 -9.16 9.85 -30.02
C ASN A 53 -9.56 10.27 -28.60
N PHE A 54 -10.41 11.29 -28.45
CA PHE A 54 -10.81 11.82 -27.15
C PHE A 54 -12.33 11.89 -27.00
N VAL A 55 -12.81 11.68 -25.78
CA VAL A 55 -14.19 11.96 -25.38
C VAL A 55 -14.14 12.84 -24.15
N ALA A 56 -14.46 14.13 -24.32
CA ALA A 56 -14.36 15.13 -23.27
C ALA A 56 -15.73 15.45 -22.64
N ILE A 57 -15.79 15.50 -21.31
CA ILE A 57 -16.96 15.97 -20.55
C ILE A 57 -16.55 17.11 -19.60
N LYS A 58 -17.42 18.10 -19.47
CA LYS A 58 -17.28 19.22 -18.54
C LYS A 58 -18.18 18.98 -17.33
N VAL A 59 -17.64 19.13 -16.12
CA VAL A 59 -18.32 18.89 -14.86
C VAL A 59 -18.06 20.05 -13.91
N GLU A 60 -19.10 20.60 -13.29
CA GLU A 60 -18.96 21.66 -12.30
C GLU A 60 -18.52 21.08 -10.94
N ALA A 61 -17.65 21.81 -10.23
CA ALA A 61 -17.27 21.49 -8.87
C ALA A 61 -18.50 21.42 -7.94
N ASP A 62 -18.42 20.54 -6.93
CA ASP A 62 -19.49 20.22 -5.97
C ASP A 62 -20.80 19.66 -6.53
N SER A 63 -20.92 19.50 -7.85
CA SER A 63 -22.08 18.85 -8.48
C SER A 63 -22.19 17.36 -8.10
N VAL A 64 -23.38 16.76 -8.24
CA VAL A 64 -23.58 15.32 -8.00
C VAL A 64 -22.63 14.45 -8.85
N PRO A 65 -22.41 14.73 -10.15
CA PRO A 65 -21.41 14.02 -10.94
C PRO A 65 -19.98 14.17 -10.40
N HIS A 66 -19.60 15.36 -9.92
CA HIS A 66 -18.29 15.58 -9.29
C HIS A 66 -18.10 14.73 -8.02
N GLN A 67 -19.13 14.65 -7.16
CA GLN A 67 -19.08 13.82 -5.95
C GLN A 67 -18.96 12.32 -6.27
N GLN A 68 -19.65 11.85 -7.31
CA GLN A 68 -19.53 10.47 -7.79
C GLN A 68 -18.13 10.18 -8.32
N PHE A 69 -17.53 11.15 -9.01
CA PHE A 69 -16.17 11.04 -9.53
C PHE A 69 -15.11 11.08 -8.40
N SER A 70 -15.26 11.97 -7.42
CA SER A 70 -14.33 12.10 -6.30
C SER A 70 -14.35 10.92 -5.34
N ALA A 71 -15.47 10.19 -5.25
CA ALA A 71 -15.55 8.92 -4.53
C ALA A 71 -14.63 7.84 -5.13
N LEU A 72 -14.43 7.86 -6.46
CA LEU A 72 -13.56 6.92 -7.17
C LEU A 72 -12.09 7.36 -7.15
N TYR A 73 -11.84 8.66 -7.33
CA TYR A 73 -10.50 9.24 -7.41
C TYR A 73 -10.29 10.22 -6.24
N LYS A 74 -9.88 9.67 -5.08
CA LYS A 74 -9.84 10.30 -3.73
C LYS A 74 -9.06 11.62 -3.56
N GLN A 75 -8.59 12.25 -4.63
CA GLN A 75 -7.95 13.57 -4.63
C GLN A 75 -8.34 14.30 -5.90
N THR A 76 -9.45 15.04 -5.86
CA THR A 76 -9.95 15.78 -7.03
C THR A 76 -9.72 17.28 -6.84
N PRO A 77 -8.51 17.79 -7.15
CA PRO A 77 -8.26 19.23 -7.10
C PRO A 77 -9.17 19.97 -8.08
N VAL A 78 -9.57 21.19 -7.72
CA VAL A 78 -10.42 22.04 -8.54
C VAL A 78 -9.65 23.35 -8.81
N PRO A 79 -9.53 23.82 -10.05
CA PRO A 79 -9.89 23.14 -11.31
C PRO A 79 -8.91 22.02 -11.67
N SER A 80 -9.36 21.01 -12.43
CA SER A 80 -8.46 19.99 -12.97
C SER A 80 -8.98 19.31 -14.23
N ILE A 81 -8.05 18.84 -15.07
CA ILE A 81 -8.32 18.00 -16.25
C ILE A 81 -7.72 16.62 -15.99
N TYR A 82 -8.56 15.59 -16.05
CA TYR A 82 -8.14 14.20 -15.98
C TYR A 82 -8.15 13.57 -17.36
N PHE A 83 -7.06 12.89 -17.67
CA PHE A 83 -6.96 12.02 -18.83
C PHE A 83 -6.99 10.57 -18.37
N ILE A 84 -8.03 9.83 -18.70
CA ILE A 84 -8.28 8.47 -18.23
C ILE A 84 -8.16 7.50 -19.40
N GLY A 85 -7.29 6.51 -19.24
CA GLY A 85 -7.05 5.48 -20.24
C GLY A 85 -8.18 4.44 -20.32
N LYS A 86 -8.07 3.54 -21.31
CA LYS A 86 -9.06 2.46 -21.57
C LYS A 86 -9.28 1.53 -20.36
N ASN A 87 -8.27 1.39 -19.52
CA ASN A 87 -8.28 0.59 -18.29
C ASN A 87 -8.93 1.30 -17.09
N GLY A 88 -9.37 2.56 -17.24
CA GLY A 88 -9.95 3.35 -16.16
C GLY A 88 -8.93 3.97 -15.20
N SER A 89 -7.64 3.85 -15.49
CA SER A 89 -6.58 4.50 -14.71
C SER A 89 -6.31 5.92 -15.25
N PRO A 90 -6.08 6.92 -14.37
CA PRO A 90 -5.68 8.25 -14.80
C PRO A 90 -4.25 8.21 -15.36
N LEU A 91 -4.10 8.57 -16.63
CA LEU A 91 -2.81 8.70 -17.33
C LEU A 91 -2.09 9.98 -16.93
N LYS A 92 -2.84 11.08 -16.80
CA LYS A 92 -2.32 12.40 -16.44
C LYS A 92 -3.43 13.22 -15.79
N ILE A 93 -3.05 14.02 -14.80
CA ILE A 93 -3.89 15.02 -14.15
C ILE A 93 -3.22 16.36 -14.33
N VAL A 94 -3.96 17.34 -14.83
CA VAL A 94 -3.48 18.71 -15.08
C VAL A 94 -4.28 19.65 -14.20
N THR A 95 -3.62 20.30 -13.24
CA THR A 95 -4.23 21.24 -12.29
C THR A 95 -3.90 22.69 -12.62
N GLU A 96 -2.76 22.91 -13.28
CA GLU A 96 -2.28 24.23 -13.68
C GLU A 96 -1.72 24.09 -15.10
N ALA A 97 -2.33 24.80 -16.04
CA ALA A 97 -1.85 24.93 -17.41
C ALA A 97 -1.62 26.42 -17.67
N SER A 98 -0.35 26.80 -17.90
CA SER A 98 0.03 28.20 -18.13
C SER A 98 -0.17 28.62 -19.58
N ASP A 99 0.05 27.70 -20.53
CA ASP A 99 0.08 28.00 -21.96
C ASP A 99 -0.54 26.86 -22.79
N SER A 100 -1.10 27.20 -23.96
CA SER A 100 -1.68 26.24 -24.90
C SER A 100 -0.66 25.20 -25.40
N GLY A 101 0.59 25.61 -25.66
CA GLY A 101 1.66 24.71 -26.11
C GLY A 101 2.02 23.64 -25.08
N THR A 102 1.97 23.97 -23.79
CA THR A 102 2.19 23.01 -22.70
C THR A 102 1.06 21.99 -22.64
N LEU A 103 -0.19 22.42 -22.83
CA LEU A 103 -1.35 21.53 -22.84
C LEU A 103 -1.32 20.60 -24.05
N ILE A 104 -0.95 21.09 -25.23
CA ILE A 104 -0.77 20.28 -26.45
C ILE A 104 0.30 19.21 -26.25
N THR A 105 1.45 19.58 -25.68
CA THR A 105 2.52 18.62 -25.36
C THR A 105 2.06 17.54 -24.39
N GLN A 106 1.21 17.90 -23.42
CA GLN A 106 0.60 16.94 -22.49
C GLN A 106 -0.40 16.02 -23.19
N LEU A 107 -1.17 16.51 -24.16
CA LEU A 107 -2.07 15.69 -24.97
C LEU A 107 -1.30 14.66 -25.79
N ASP A 108 -0.19 15.04 -26.41
CA ASP A 108 0.68 14.12 -27.14
C ASP A 108 1.28 13.06 -26.22
N ASP A 109 1.78 13.43 -25.04
CA ASP A 109 2.26 12.48 -24.02
C ASP A 109 1.17 11.48 -23.59
N VAL A 110 -0.07 11.94 -23.44
CA VAL A 110 -1.21 11.08 -23.11
C VAL A 110 -1.54 10.11 -24.25
N LEU A 111 -1.48 10.55 -25.51
CA LEU A 111 -1.68 9.68 -26.69
C LEU A 111 -0.63 8.58 -26.77
N VAL A 112 0.64 8.93 -26.57
CA VAL A 112 1.76 7.98 -26.52
C VAL A 112 1.57 6.97 -25.38
N LYS A 113 1.22 7.43 -24.18
CA LYS A 113 0.94 6.55 -23.03
C LYS A 113 -0.26 5.63 -23.24
N SER A 114 -1.25 6.07 -24.02
CA SER A 114 -2.41 5.26 -24.36
C SER A 114 -2.15 4.26 -25.51
N GLY A 115 -0.95 4.26 -26.10
CA GLY A 115 -0.59 3.40 -27.23
C GLY A 115 -1.31 3.76 -28.53
N ILE A 116 -1.86 4.97 -28.63
CA ILE A 116 -2.47 5.50 -29.85
C ILE A 116 -1.37 6.23 -30.60
N ASN A 117 -0.68 5.53 -31.50
CA ASN A 117 0.32 6.14 -32.35
C ASN A 117 -0.37 7.06 -33.37
N THR A 118 -0.38 8.36 -33.11
CA THR A 118 -0.63 9.38 -34.13
C THR A 118 0.57 9.42 -35.07
N SER A 119 0.58 8.55 -36.08
CA SER A 119 1.40 8.75 -37.28
C SER A 119 0.82 9.91 -38.09
N ASN A 120 0.92 11.11 -37.54
CA ASN A 120 0.78 12.44 -38.15
C ASN A 120 0.51 13.44 -37.02
N SER A 121 1.57 14.02 -36.46
CA SER A 121 1.49 15.37 -35.94
C SER A 121 2.79 16.09 -36.25
N ALA A 122 2.65 17.23 -36.90
CA ALA A 122 3.65 18.00 -37.62
C ALA A 122 4.57 18.82 -36.69
N VAL A 123 5.15 18.17 -35.67
CA VAL A 123 6.02 18.83 -34.68
C VAL A 123 7.45 18.27 -34.70
N SER A 124 7.71 17.22 -35.49
CA SER A 124 9.08 16.71 -35.74
C SER A 124 9.71 17.22 -37.04
N GLN A 125 9.06 18.11 -37.81
CA GLN A 125 9.66 18.72 -39.01
C GLN A 125 10.38 20.05 -38.74
N SER A 126 10.07 20.78 -37.68
CA SER A 126 10.72 22.08 -37.41
C SER A 126 12.14 21.97 -36.84
N PHE A 127 12.56 20.80 -36.34
CA PHE A 127 13.94 20.56 -35.89
C PHE A 127 14.83 19.90 -36.95
N ILE A 128 14.26 19.35 -38.03
CA ILE A 128 15.04 18.73 -39.12
C ILE A 128 15.31 19.75 -40.25
N ASP A 129 14.49 20.79 -40.40
CA ASP A 129 14.70 21.83 -41.42
C ASP A 129 15.69 22.95 -41.03
N THR A 130 16.18 22.98 -39.78
CA THR A 130 17.17 24.01 -39.35
C THR A 130 18.63 23.56 -39.54
N GLU A 131 18.91 22.29 -39.81
CA GLU A 131 20.26 21.82 -40.21
C GLU A 131 20.49 21.79 -41.73
N GLN A 132 19.50 22.19 -42.55
CA GLN A 132 19.64 22.31 -44.02
C GLN A 132 19.83 23.74 -44.52
N SER A 133 20.20 24.68 -43.65
CA SER A 133 20.63 26.03 -44.07
C SER A 133 21.91 26.49 -43.37
N SER A 134 22.95 25.65 -43.35
CA SER A 134 24.33 26.11 -43.12
C SER A 134 25.38 25.04 -43.45
N SER A 135 25.49 24.63 -44.71
CA SER A 135 26.76 24.07 -45.20
C SER A 135 26.96 24.31 -46.69
N ALA A 136 27.99 25.10 -46.99
CA ALA A 136 28.49 25.35 -48.33
C ALA A 136 28.95 24.05 -49.00
N LYS A 137 28.58 23.87 -50.26
CA LYS A 137 29.04 22.78 -51.15
C LYS A 137 30.56 22.87 -51.37
N PRO A 138 31.30 21.74 -51.43
CA PRO A 138 32.53 21.65 -52.19
C PRO A 138 32.23 21.15 -53.62
N ASP A 139 32.70 21.90 -54.61
CA ASP A 139 32.59 21.60 -56.04
C ASP A 139 33.55 20.47 -56.48
N ASN A 140 33.17 19.18 -56.35
CA ASN A 140 33.85 18.10 -57.12
C ASN A 140 33.07 16.76 -57.21
N VAL A 141 31.74 16.78 -57.31
CA VAL A 141 30.96 15.54 -57.50
C VAL A 141 29.98 15.73 -58.66
N VAL A 142 30.11 14.90 -59.69
CA VAL A 142 29.17 14.82 -60.81
C VAL A 142 28.48 13.45 -60.72
N CYS A 143 27.14 13.47 -60.75
CA CYS A 143 26.31 12.28 -60.73
C CYS A 143 25.44 12.27 -61.99
N GLU A 144 25.52 11.21 -62.80
CA GLU A 144 24.63 10.98 -63.93
C GLU A 144 24.24 9.49 -63.93
N ASN A 145 22.95 9.19 -64.13
CA ASN A 145 22.38 7.83 -64.13
C ASN A 145 22.66 6.98 -62.87
N GLY A 146 22.57 7.60 -61.69
CA GLY A 146 22.48 6.87 -60.41
C GLY A 146 23.79 6.34 -59.85
N VAL A 147 24.95 6.72 -60.41
CA VAL A 147 26.27 6.42 -59.84
C VAL A 147 27.10 7.70 -59.77
N CYS A 148 27.61 8.03 -58.57
CA CYS A 148 28.45 9.20 -58.33
C CYS A 148 29.93 8.79 -58.21
N THR A 149 30.81 9.46 -58.95
CA THR A 149 32.26 9.20 -58.92
C THR A 149 33.05 10.47 -58.65
N ILE A 150 34.12 10.35 -57.84
CA ILE A 150 35.07 11.44 -57.54
C ILE A 150 36.21 11.39 -58.56
N LYS A 151 36.52 12.51 -59.23
CA LYS A 151 37.63 12.60 -60.18
C LYS A 151 38.98 12.47 -59.45
N LYS A 152 39.78 11.47 -59.85
CA LYS A 152 41.22 11.37 -59.53
C LYS A 152 41.99 11.82 -60.77
N ASP A 153 42.61 13.00 -60.72
CA ASP A 153 43.60 13.40 -61.72
C ASP A 153 44.98 12.86 -61.34
N THR A 154 45.70 12.31 -62.32
CA THR A 154 47.11 11.89 -62.19
C THR A 154 47.88 12.22 -63.48
N GLN A 155 48.82 13.18 -63.34
CA GLN A 155 50.16 13.35 -63.99
C GLN A 155 50.29 13.55 -65.53
N PRO A 156 51.49 13.92 -66.08
CA PRO A 156 52.75 14.51 -65.52
C PRO A 156 53.36 15.69 -66.35
N SER A 157 54.34 16.44 -65.79
CA SER A 157 55.59 16.89 -66.49
C SER A 157 56.47 17.84 -65.65
N ALA A 158 57.75 17.53 -65.50
CA ALA A 158 58.85 18.45 -65.11
C ALA A 158 59.31 19.29 -66.35
N PRO A 159 60.14 20.38 -66.32
CA PRO A 159 61.40 20.51 -65.53
C PRO A 159 61.82 21.92 -65.00
N SER A 160 62.89 21.92 -64.16
CA SER A 160 63.93 22.95 -63.85
C SER A 160 63.51 24.38 -63.40
N THR A 161 63.97 24.90 -62.24
CA THR A 161 65.31 25.51 -62.05
C THR A 161 65.56 25.84 -60.55
N SER A 162 66.82 25.78 -60.16
CA SER A 162 67.48 26.06 -58.86
C SER A 162 67.22 27.42 -58.20
N THR A 163 67.12 27.47 -56.85
CA THR A 163 67.94 28.34 -55.97
C THR A 163 67.95 27.83 -54.51
N GLU A 164 69.07 28.05 -53.84
CA GLU A 164 69.50 27.57 -52.52
C GLU A 164 68.73 28.15 -51.32
N GLY A 165 68.77 27.42 -50.19
CA GLY A 165 68.31 27.87 -48.88
C GLY A 165 68.46 26.77 -47.84
N GLU A 166 69.61 26.72 -47.18
CA GLU A 166 69.94 25.78 -46.11
C GLU A 166 68.98 25.88 -44.91
N GLY A 167 68.51 24.72 -44.48
CA GLY A 167 67.71 24.54 -43.27
C GLY A 167 67.26 23.09 -43.23
N SER A 168 68.06 22.24 -42.58
CA SER A 168 67.86 20.80 -42.37
C SER A 168 66.37 20.44 -42.23
N ALA A 169 65.76 19.98 -43.32
CA ALA A 169 64.38 19.50 -43.33
C ALA A 169 64.34 18.16 -42.58
N PRO A 170 63.43 17.98 -41.60
CA PRO A 170 63.27 16.68 -40.96
C PRO A 170 62.87 15.66 -42.02
N THR A 171 63.47 14.49 -41.95
CA THR A 171 63.21 13.38 -42.87
C THR A 171 61.72 13.02 -42.87
N THR A 172 61.24 12.52 -43.99
CA THR A 172 59.84 12.13 -44.17
C THR A 172 59.37 11.14 -43.09
N GLU A 173 60.24 10.23 -42.65
CA GLU A 173 59.99 9.33 -41.52
C GLU A 173 59.79 10.06 -40.18
N GLU A 174 60.61 11.06 -39.85
CA GLU A 174 60.52 11.79 -38.58
C GLU A 174 59.21 12.60 -38.48
N LYS A 175 58.71 13.13 -39.60
CA LYS A 175 57.42 13.83 -39.66
C LYS A 175 56.24 12.87 -39.47
N ILE A 176 56.34 11.64 -39.98
CA ILE A 176 55.31 10.60 -39.81
C ILE A 176 55.26 10.14 -38.35
N GLU A 177 56.42 9.96 -37.70
CA GLU A 177 56.49 9.53 -36.30
C GLU A 177 55.92 10.60 -35.34
N LYS A 178 56.30 11.88 -35.55
CA LYS A 178 55.69 12.99 -34.80
C LYS A 178 54.19 13.11 -35.03
N ALA A 179 53.71 12.90 -36.26
CA ALA A 179 52.28 12.94 -36.56
C ALA A 179 51.50 11.82 -35.84
N LYS A 180 52.07 10.60 -35.76
CA LYS A 180 51.47 9.49 -35.00
C LYS A 180 51.44 9.77 -33.50
N GLN A 181 52.55 10.26 -32.93
CA GLN A 181 52.63 10.61 -31.51
C GLN A 181 51.63 11.72 -31.13
N LEU A 182 51.45 12.71 -32.00
CA LEU A 182 50.50 13.81 -31.77
C LEU A 182 49.04 13.33 -31.86
N LEU A 183 48.76 12.36 -32.74
CA LEU A 183 47.44 11.72 -32.82
C LEU A 183 47.12 10.87 -31.59
N GLU A 184 48.11 10.12 -31.10
CA GLU A 184 47.96 9.26 -29.92
C GLU A 184 47.82 10.10 -28.64
N ALA A 185 48.62 11.16 -28.50
CA ALA A 185 48.48 12.13 -27.40
C ALA A 185 47.09 12.77 -27.38
N LYS A 186 46.56 13.18 -28.55
CA LYS A 186 45.22 13.78 -28.67
C LYS A 186 44.09 12.78 -28.38
N ARG A 187 44.27 11.50 -28.70
CA ARG A 187 43.34 10.43 -28.32
C ARG A 187 43.33 10.19 -26.82
N LEU A 188 44.51 10.15 -26.20
CA LEU A 188 44.66 9.95 -24.75
C LEU A 188 44.12 11.14 -23.95
N GLU A 189 44.28 12.37 -24.45
CA GLU A 189 43.72 13.58 -23.86
C GLU A 189 42.19 13.57 -23.92
N LYS A 190 41.62 13.24 -25.08
CA LYS A 190 40.16 13.07 -25.24
C LYS A 190 39.59 12.00 -24.32
N GLU A 191 40.28 10.88 -24.14
CA GLU A 191 39.86 9.80 -23.24
C GLU A 191 39.88 10.24 -21.76
N LYS A 192 40.86 11.07 -21.35
CA LYS A 192 40.91 11.64 -20.00
C LYS A 192 39.80 12.65 -19.76
N GLU A 193 39.55 13.53 -20.73
CA GLU A 193 38.46 14.51 -20.67
C GLU A 193 37.10 13.80 -20.59
N GLU A 194 36.88 12.76 -21.40
CA GLU A 194 35.66 11.95 -21.36
C GLU A 194 35.46 11.30 -19.97
N LYS A 195 36.50 10.69 -19.40
CA LYS A 195 36.48 10.12 -18.05
C LYS A 195 36.20 11.17 -16.96
N GLU A 196 36.75 12.38 -17.09
CA GLU A 196 36.47 13.47 -16.15
C GLU A 196 35.02 13.94 -16.24
N THR A 197 34.47 14.07 -17.46
CA THR A 197 33.06 14.44 -17.65
C THR A 197 32.11 13.36 -17.11
N GLU A 198 32.43 12.07 -17.27
CA GLU A 198 31.65 10.98 -16.68
C GLU A 198 31.71 11.00 -15.15
N ARG A 199 32.90 11.24 -14.58
CA ARG A 199 33.05 11.39 -13.13
C ARG A 199 32.22 12.54 -12.58
N LEU A 200 32.21 13.69 -13.26
CA LEU A 200 31.43 14.86 -12.86
C LEU A 200 29.92 14.59 -12.96
N LYS A 201 29.44 13.97 -14.03
CA LYS A 201 28.03 13.58 -14.18
C LYS A 201 27.58 12.59 -13.09
N GLU A 202 28.43 11.63 -12.75
CA GLU A 202 28.15 10.67 -11.68
C GLU A 202 28.13 11.34 -10.29
N ILE A 203 29.02 12.30 -10.04
CA ILE A 203 29.00 13.12 -8.80
C ILE A 203 27.74 13.99 -8.74
N GLU A 204 27.37 14.66 -9.84
CA GLU A 204 26.16 15.48 -9.93
C GLU A 204 24.90 14.65 -9.65
N ARG A 205 24.80 13.46 -10.24
CA ARG A 205 23.68 12.54 -9.94
C ARG A 205 23.60 12.17 -8.48
N ARG A 206 24.72 11.87 -7.83
CA ARG A 206 24.73 11.54 -6.39
C ARG A 206 24.30 12.72 -5.54
N LYS A 207 24.76 13.92 -5.89
CA LYS A 207 24.39 15.16 -5.20
C LYS A 207 22.90 15.45 -5.36
N VAL A 208 22.36 15.35 -6.57
CA VAL A 208 20.92 15.48 -6.83
C VAL A 208 20.13 14.42 -6.07
N GLY A 209 20.57 13.16 -6.04
CA GLY A 209 19.94 12.10 -5.26
C GLY A 209 19.92 12.40 -3.76
N GLN A 210 21.02 12.92 -3.20
CA GLN A 210 21.09 13.34 -1.79
C GLN A 210 20.17 14.53 -1.50
N GLU A 211 20.10 15.52 -2.39
CA GLU A 211 19.21 16.68 -2.23
C GLU A 211 17.73 16.29 -2.33
N VAL A 212 17.38 15.36 -3.23
CA VAL A 212 16.02 14.79 -3.32
C VAL A 212 15.66 14.05 -2.03
N GLN A 213 16.58 13.25 -1.48
CA GLN A 213 16.35 12.56 -0.20
C GLN A 213 16.17 13.54 0.98
N LYS A 214 16.98 14.60 1.05
CA LYS A 214 16.85 15.65 2.06
C LYS A 214 15.52 16.39 1.94
N MET A 215 15.11 16.74 0.72
CA MET A 215 13.84 17.41 0.44
C MET A 215 12.65 16.55 0.87
N LYS A 216 12.67 15.25 0.53
CA LYS A 216 11.64 14.29 0.94
C LYS A 216 11.54 14.17 2.46
N LYS A 217 12.68 14.01 3.13
CA LYS A 217 12.73 13.94 4.61
C LYS A 217 12.21 15.22 5.25
N TRP A 218 12.54 16.37 4.69
CA TRP A 218 12.04 17.66 5.17
C TRP A 218 10.53 17.78 5.03
N GLN A 219 9.93 17.32 3.93
CA GLN A 219 8.48 17.28 3.76
C GLN A 219 7.82 16.35 4.78
N GLU A 220 8.33 15.13 4.94
CA GLU A 220 7.82 14.16 5.92
C GLU A 220 7.89 14.70 7.36
N ASP A 221 8.99 15.39 7.72
CA ASP A 221 9.13 16.03 9.03
C ASP A 221 8.11 17.17 9.23
N GLN A 222 7.78 17.94 8.19
CA GLN A 222 6.74 18.97 8.27
C GLN A 222 5.35 18.36 8.46
N GLU A 223 5.01 17.31 7.71
CA GLU A 223 3.72 16.61 7.84
C GLU A 223 3.57 15.98 9.22
N LEU A 224 4.62 15.31 9.71
CA LEU A 224 4.61 14.71 11.04
C LEU A 224 4.45 15.76 12.14
N LYS A 225 5.08 16.93 11.98
CA LYS A 225 4.95 18.04 12.93
C LYS A 225 3.52 18.59 12.97
N GLN A 226 2.89 18.76 11.81
CA GLN A 226 1.49 19.22 11.74
C GLN A 226 0.53 18.20 12.39
N LEU A 227 0.72 16.91 12.10
CA LEU A 227 -0.08 15.83 12.68
C LEU A 227 0.06 15.78 14.22
N MET A 228 1.27 15.98 14.74
CA MET A 228 1.52 16.04 16.18
C MET A 228 0.82 17.24 16.83
N GLU A 229 0.88 18.42 16.20
CA GLU A 229 0.20 19.62 16.70
C GLU A 229 -1.32 19.46 16.69
N GLU A 230 -1.88 18.81 15.67
CA GLU A 230 -3.31 18.49 15.59
C GLU A 230 -3.73 17.53 16.70
N ARG A 231 -2.98 16.44 16.91
CA ARG A 231 -3.20 15.51 18.04
C ARG A 231 -3.14 16.21 19.39
N GLU A 232 -2.24 17.17 19.57
CA GLU A 232 -2.16 17.94 20.82
C GLU A 232 -3.36 18.88 20.99
N LYS A 233 -3.83 19.51 19.91
CA LYS A 233 -5.05 20.33 19.90
C LYS A 233 -6.28 19.49 20.22
N GLU A 234 -6.42 18.33 19.59
CA GLU A 234 -7.53 17.39 19.84
C GLU A 234 -7.52 16.91 21.30
N LYS A 235 -6.37 16.46 21.82
CA LYS A 235 -6.24 16.06 23.22
C LYS A 235 -6.56 17.19 24.20
N LYS A 236 -6.18 18.42 23.86
CA LYS A 236 -6.50 19.60 24.67
C LYS A 236 -8.01 19.87 24.68
N GLN A 237 -8.65 19.82 23.52
CA GLN A 237 -10.10 19.99 23.40
C GLN A 237 -10.86 18.87 24.12
N GLU A 238 -10.41 17.62 24.01
CA GLU A 238 -10.99 16.48 24.72
C GLU A 238 -10.86 16.65 26.23
N ARG A 239 -9.69 17.12 26.72
CA ARG A 239 -9.48 17.40 28.14
C ARG A 239 -10.40 18.51 28.64
N GLU A 240 -10.53 19.60 27.89
CA GLU A 240 -11.43 20.73 28.23
C GLU A 240 -12.91 20.30 28.22
N ALA A 241 -13.32 19.49 27.24
CA ALA A 241 -14.67 18.93 27.18
C ALA A 241 -14.95 18.01 28.38
N ARG A 242 -13.98 17.13 28.72
CA ARG A 242 -14.08 16.25 29.88
C ARG A 242 -14.18 17.03 31.18
N GLU A 243 -13.39 18.09 31.33
CA GLU A 243 -13.45 18.98 32.49
C GLU A 243 -14.80 19.69 32.59
N ARG A 244 -15.35 20.16 31.47
CA ARG A 244 -16.70 20.77 31.42
C ARG A 244 -17.78 19.80 31.87
N VAL A 245 -17.74 18.55 31.41
CA VAL A 245 -18.69 17.51 31.83
C VAL A 245 -18.54 17.20 33.32
N LEU A 246 -17.30 17.08 33.81
CA LEU A 246 -17.03 16.88 35.24
C LEU A 246 -17.57 18.02 36.10
N ALA A 247 -17.40 19.27 35.67
CA ALA A 247 -17.92 20.44 36.36
C ALA A 247 -19.46 20.45 36.41
N GLN A 248 -20.12 20.06 35.31
CA GLN A 248 -21.58 19.96 35.24
C GLN A 248 -22.11 18.87 36.20
N ILE A 249 -21.45 17.71 36.26
CA ILE A 249 -21.80 16.64 37.21
C ILE A 249 -21.61 17.11 38.67
N ALA A 250 -20.56 17.90 38.95
CA ALA A 250 -20.33 18.45 40.27
C ALA A 250 -21.40 19.46 40.69
N GLN A 251 -21.85 20.32 39.77
CA GLN A 251 -22.96 21.25 40.00
C GLN A 251 -24.27 20.50 40.27
N ASP A 252 -24.64 19.55 39.42
CA ASP A 252 -25.85 18.74 39.61
C ASP A 252 -25.85 17.99 40.94
N LYS A 253 -24.68 17.50 41.36
CA LYS A 253 -24.52 16.82 42.66
C LYS A 253 -24.64 17.79 43.83
N ALA A 254 -24.09 19.01 43.72
CA ALA A 254 -24.20 20.05 44.74
C ALA A 254 -25.66 20.54 44.88
N ASP A 255 -26.35 20.77 43.77
CA ASP A 255 -27.76 21.17 43.76
C ASP A 255 -28.67 20.09 44.35
N ARG A 256 -28.42 18.80 44.03
CA ARG A 256 -29.17 17.68 44.62
C ARG A 256 -28.91 17.57 46.12
N ALA A 257 -27.68 17.80 46.58
CA ALA A 257 -27.35 17.82 48.00
C ALA A 257 -28.03 18.99 48.73
N ALA A 258 -28.07 20.18 48.12
CA ALA A 258 -28.73 21.36 48.68
C ALA A 258 -30.27 21.23 48.75
N ARG A 259 -30.87 20.52 47.79
CA ARG A 259 -32.32 20.23 47.78
C ARG A 259 -32.74 19.13 48.77
N PHE A 260 -31.79 18.34 49.28
CA PHE A 260 -32.07 17.32 50.29
C PHE A 260 -32.13 17.96 51.68
N GLN A 261 -33.29 18.49 52.07
CA GLN A 261 -33.56 18.83 53.48
C GLN A 261 -33.99 17.57 54.25
N PRO A 262 -33.45 17.31 55.45
CA PRO A 262 -33.93 16.25 56.30
C PRO A 262 -35.20 16.71 57.02
N VAL A 263 -36.37 16.37 56.49
CA VAL A 263 -37.63 16.50 57.24
C VAL A 263 -37.73 15.33 58.22
N ALA A 264 -37.62 15.65 59.50
CA ALA A 264 -37.93 14.74 60.59
C ALA A 264 -39.45 14.50 60.65
N SER A 265 -39.82 13.27 61.04
CA SER A 265 -41.14 12.82 61.51
C SER A 265 -42.33 12.86 60.55
N SER A 266 -42.72 11.70 60.02
CA SER A 266 -43.98 11.00 60.36
C SER A 266 -44.25 9.80 59.45
N THR A 267 -44.68 8.69 60.06
CA THR A 267 -45.11 7.42 59.47
C THR A 267 -46.48 7.55 58.76
N PRO A 268 -46.94 6.56 57.96
CA PRO A 268 -47.61 6.78 56.68
C PRO A 268 -49.15 6.70 56.76
N THR A 269 -49.83 7.20 55.72
CA THR A 269 -51.21 6.79 55.40
C THR A 269 -51.35 6.63 53.88
N LEU A 270 -51.91 5.49 53.48
CA LEU A 270 -52.06 4.98 52.12
C LEU A 270 -53.12 5.72 51.29
N LYS A 271 -52.84 5.86 49.98
CA LYS A 271 -53.67 5.55 48.77
C LYS A 271 -53.38 6.56 47.65
N GLU A 272 -52.71 6.13 46.57
CA GLU A 272 -53.28 5.71 45.25
C GLU A 272 -53.17 6.91 44.28
N GLN A 273 -52.42 6.89 43.17
CA GLN A 273 -52.72 6.20 41.91
C GLN A 273 -51.56 6.39 40.88
N GLU A 274 -51.36 5.36 40.05
CA GLU A 274 -50.82 5.30 38.68
C GLU A 274 -49.49 5.96 38.24
N ALA A 275 -48.53 5.11 37.85
CA ALA A 275 -47.58 5.37 36.76
C ALA A 275 -47.19 4.06 36.04
N THR A 276 -47.12 4.15 34.73
CA THR A 276 -46.89 3.10 33.71
C THR A 276 -45.46 2.52 33.70
N PRO A 277 -45.24 1.34 33.08
CA PRO A 277 -44.00 0.57 33.26
C PRO A 277 -42.88 1.03 32.33
N GLY A 278 -41.78 1.50 32.91
CA GLY A 278 -40.47 1.61 32.26
C GLY A 278 -39.51 0.53 32.81
N PRO A 279 -38.58 -0.02 32.01
CA PRO A 279 -37.84 -1.22 32.37
C PRO A 279 -36.88 -0.93 33.53
N SER A 280 -37.20 -1.47 34.71
CA SER A 280 -36.30 -1.51 35.84
C SER A 280 -35.15 -2.48 35.53
N VAL A 281 -33.93 -1.96 35.49
CA VAL A 281 -32.71 -2.76 35.55
C VAL A 281 -32.72 -3.52 36.88
N ASN A 282 -33.06 -4.81 36.82
CA ASN A 282 -33.07 -5.70 37.97
C ASN A 282 -31.65 -5.75 38.56
N ARG A 283 -31.54 -5.41 39.85
CA ARG A 283 -30.37 -5.78 40.66
C ARG A 283 -30.33 -7.31 40.68
N SER A 284 -29.38 -7.90 39.96
CA SER A 284 -29.19 -9.35 39.87
C SER A 284 -28.92 -9.93 41.26
N ASP A 285 -29.83 -10.77 41.74
CA ASP A 285 -29.62 -11.61 42.91
C ASP A 285 -28.37 -12.48 42.68
N PRO A 286 -27.40 -12.58 43.62
CA PRO A 286 -26.17 -13.34 43.42
C PRO A 286 -26.40 -14.87 43.29
N ARG A 287 -27.65 -15.33 43.42
CA ARG A 287 -28.05 -16.74 43.28
C ARG A 287 -28.66 -17.10 41.93
N THR A 288 -28.77 -16.14 41.01
CA THR A 288 -29.27 -16.38 39.66
C THR A 288 -28.22 -16.01 38.62
N ALA A 289 -28.19 -16.77 37.54
CA ALA A 289 -27.40 -16.55 36.34
C ALA A 289 -28.33 -16.18 35.18
N VAL A 290 -28.14 -15.00 34.60
CA VAL A 290 -28.88 -14.52 33.44
C VAL A 290 -28.10 -14.93 32.19
N LEU A 291 -28.66 -15.86 31.41
CA LEU A 291 -28.02 -16.37 30.20
C LEU A 291 -28.70 -15.81 28.95
N GLN A 292 -27.93 -15.20 28.07
CA GLN A 292 -28.38 -14.72 26.77
C GLN A 292 -27.92 -15.68 25.66
N PHE A 293 -28.86 -16.34 25.01
CA PHE A 293 -28.63 -17.26 23.89
C PHE A 293 -28.74 -16.54 22.56
N LYS A 294 -27.68 -16.57 21.75
CA LYS A 294 -27.71 -16.14 20.35
C LYS A 294 -27.87 -17.35 19.44
N LEU A 295 -28.95 -17.35 18.68
CA LEU A 295 -29.30 -18.43 17.79
C LEU A 295 -28.66 -18.27 16.39
N PRO A 296 -28.57 -19.36 15.60
CA PRO A 296 -28.11 -19.30 14.21
C PRO A 296 -29.01 -18.49 13.28
N ASP A 297 -30.28 -18.29 13.65
CA ASP A 297 -31.24 -17.43 12.94
C ASP A 297 -31.03 -15.94 13.21
N GLY A 298 -30.05 -15.58 14.06
CA GLY A 298 -29.75 -14.21 14.48
C GLY A 298 -30.64 -13.70 15.62
N SER A 299 -31.65 -14.46 16.05
CA SER A 299 -32.47 -14.12 17.20
C SER A 299 -31.70 -14.30 18.51
N THR A 300 -32.16 -13.60 19.55
CA THR A 300 -31.55 -13.65 20.88
C THR A 300 -32.63 -13.91 21.93
N LYS A 301 -32.42 -14.90 22.79
CA LYS A 301 -33.33 -15.25 23.89
C LYS A 301 -32.59 -15.15 25.22
N THR A 302 -33.16 -14.47 26.21
CA THR A 302 -32.58 -14.35 27.56
C THR A 302 -33.42 -15.16 28.53
N GLN A 303 -32.76 -15.94 29.40
CA GLN A 303 -33.42 -16.76 30.42
C GLN A 303 -32.60 -16.78 31.70
N ASP A 304 -33.31 -16.73 32.83
CA ASP A 304 -32.70 -16.81 34.15
C ASP A 304 -32.67 -18.26 34.63
N PHE A 305 -31.53 -18.67 35.18
CA PHE A 305 -31.31 -19.98 35.79
C PHE A 305 -30.75 -19.82 37.20
N PRO A 306 -31.01 -20.74 38.14
CA PRO A 306 -30.29 -20.76 39.41
C PRO A 306 -28.79 -20.99 39.19
N SER A 307 -27.92 -20.29 39.94
CA SER A 307 -26.46 -20.42 39.76
C SER A 307 -25.91 -21.82 40.09
N THR A 308 -26.67 -22.61 40.86
CA THR A 308 -26.37 -24.01 41.21
C THR A 308 -26.86 -25.02 40.16
N ASP A 309 -27.61 -24.56 39.16
CA ASP A 309 -28.18 -25.42 38.14
C ASP A 309 -27.07 -25.90 37.18
N LYS A 310 -27.29 -27.06 36.56
CA LYS A 310 -26.30 -27.66 35.65
C LYS A 310 -26.47 -27.16 34.23
N LEU A 311 -25.38 -27.19 33.45
CA LEU A 311 -25.46 -26.87 32.01
C LEU A 311 -26.42 -27.80 31.25
N GLN A 312 -26.62 -29.04 31.72
CA GLN A 312 -27.65 -29.97 31.23
C GLN A 312 -29.08 -29.38 31.29
N SER A 313 -29.43 -28.66 32.36
CA SER A 313 -30.76 -28.04 32.52
C SER A 313 -30.98 -26.97 31.45
N VAL A 314 -29.94 -26.20 31.14
CA VAL A 314 -29.94 -25.21 30.05
C VAL A 314 -30.12 -25.88 28.68
N LEU A 315 -29.43 -27.00 28.43
CA LEU A 315 -29.59 -27.77 27.19
C LEU A 315 -31.00 -28.32 27.02
N ASN A 316 -31.61 -28.82 28.10
CA ASN A 316 -32.98 -29.32 28.09
C ASN A 316 -33.98 -28.18 27.78
N TYR A 317 -33.79 -27.01 28.40
CA TYR A 317 -34.55 -25.81 28.08
C TYR A 317 -34.43 -25.43 26.60
N LEU A 318 -33.20 -25.41 26.05
CA LEU A 318 -32.99 -25.08 24.63
C LEU A 318 -33.69 -26.08 23.69
N LYS A 319 -33.72 -27.37 24.05
CA LYS A 319 -34.41 -28.42 23.28
C LYS A 319 -35.95 -28.32 23.34
N SER A 320 -36.51 -27.91 24.48
CA SER A 320 -37.97 -27.84 24.67
C SER A 320 -38.58 -26.55 24.14
N GLU A 321 -37.91 -25.43 24.34
CA GLU A 321 -38.44 -24.08 24.07
C GLU A 321 -38.10 -23.55 22.68
N LEU A 322 -36.97 -23.96 22.11
CA LEU A 322 -36.58 -23.54 20.78
C LEU A 322 -36.77 -24.72 19.83
N LYS A 323 -37.85 -24.66 19.05
CA LYS A 323 -38.15 -25.58 17.95
C LYS A 323 -37.11 -25.40 16.82
N LEU A 324 -35.85 -25.68 17.14
CA LEU A 324 -34.73 -25.53 16.23
C LEU A 324 -34.87 -26.56 15.09
N PRO A 325 -34.69 -26.17 13.83
CA PRO A 325 -34.81 -27.09 12.68
C PRO A 325 -33.68 -28.14 12.60
N LEU A 326 -32.77 -28.18 13.58
CA LEU A 326 -31.51 -28.91 13.52
C LEU A 326 -31.38 -29.83 14.74
N ASN A 327 -31.35 -31.14 14.51
CA ASN A 327 -31.32 -32.17 15.56
C ASN A 327 -29.99 -32.25 16.33
N LYS A 328 -28.96 -31.48 15.96
CA LYS A 328 -27.64 -31.46 16.63
C LYS A 328 -27.07 -30.03 16.69
N PHE A 329 -26.76 -29.54 17.90
CA PHE A 329 -26.16 -28.23 18.15
C PHE A 329 -25.13 -28.30 19.29
N THR A 330 -24.20 -27.34 19.33
CA THR A 330 -23.21 -27.14 20.39
C THR A 330 -23.32 -25.72 20.96
N LEU A 331 -22.80 -25.51 22.17
CA LEU A 331 -22.80 -24.23 22.87
C LEU A 331 -21.39 -23.65 22.95
N SER A 332 -21.24 -22.33 22.74
CA SER A 332 -19.95 -21.63 22.87
C SER A 332 -20.11 -20.27 23.54
N THR A 333 -19.18 -19.89 24.42
CA THR A 333 -19.08 -18.51 24.92
C THR A 333 -18.42 -17.60 23.88
N THR A 334 -18.68 -16.29 23.95
CA THR A 334 -18.08 -15.28 23.07
C THR A 334 -16.71 -14.79 23.55
N PHE A 335 -16.49 -14.69 24.86
CA PHE A 335 -15.21 -14.27 25.47
C PHE A 335 -15.08 -14.73 26.94
N PRO A 336 -14.00 -15.43 27.32
CA PRO A 336 -13.06 -16.14 26.44
C PRO A 336 -13.82 -17.20 25.65
N ARG A 337 -13.49 -17.39 24.36
CA ARG A 337 -14.20 -18.33 23.49
C ARG A 337 -13.94 -19.76 23.95
N ARG A 338 -14.93 -20.40 24.55
CA ARG A 338 -14.91 -21.79 25.02
C ARG A 338 -16.11 -22.52 24.43
N GLN A 339 -15.86 -23.65 23.77
CA GLN A 339 -16.91 -24.58 23.37
C GLN A 339 -17.16 -25.59 24.49
N PHE A 340 -18.42 -25.88 24.79
CA PHE A 340 -18.79 -26.85 25.80
C PHE A 340 -18.88 -28.26 25.19
N ALA A 341 -18.13 -29.19 25.77
CA ALA A 341 -18.15 -30.61 25.44
C ALA A 341 -19.06 -31.37 26.41
N GLU A 342 -19.34 -32.65 26.12
CA GLU A 342 -20.24 -33.50 26.92
C GLU A 342 -19.82 -33.62 28.39
N LYS A 343 -18.51 -33.53 28.66
CA LYS A 343 -17.96 -33.49 30.03
C LYS A 343 -18.43 -32.28 30.83
N ASP A 344 -18.64 -31.14 30.19
CA ASP A 344 -18.99 -29.87 30.84
C ASP A 344 -20.49 -29.82 31.19
N TYR A 345 -21.31 -30.77 30.73
CA TYR A 345 -22.75 -30.75 30.94
C TYR A 345 -23.16 -31.07 32.39
N ASN A 346 -22.27 -31.75 33.12
CA ASN A 346 -22.49 -32.11 34.52
C ASN A 346 -22.07 -31.03 35.52
N ASP A 347 -21.36 -30.00 35.05
CA ASP A 347 -20.86 -28.89 35.87
C ASP A 347 -21.95 -27.84 36.10
N THR A 348 -21.85 -27.10 37.22
CA THR A 348 -22.80 -26.02 37.53
C THR A 348 -22.49 -24.76 36.74
N LEU A 349 -23.47 -23.88 36.58
CA LEU A 349 -23.26 -22.58 35.91
C LEU A 349 -22.21 -21.71 36.61
N THR A 350 -22.05 -21.87 37.92
CA THR A 350 -21.00 -21.21 38.70
C THR A 350 -19.62 -21.80 38.39
N ASP A 351 -19.46 -23.12 38.35
CA ASP A 351 -18.19 -23.79 38.03
C ASP A 351 -17.71 -23.48 36.60
N LEU A 352 -18.67 -23.23 35.69
CA LEU A 352 -18.40 -22.86 34.30
C LEU A 352 -18.17 -21.35 34.09
N ASN A 353 -18.18 -20.54 35.16
CA ASN A 353 -18.04 -19.08 35.12
C ASN A 353 -19.11 -18.39 34.25
N LEU A 354 -20.35 -18.90 34.26
CA LEU A 354 -21.49 -18.34 33.52
C LEU A 354 -22.38 -17.41 34.36
N THR A 355 -22.04 -17.24 35.65
CA THR A 355 -22.71 -16.37 36.62
C THR A 355 -21.92 -15.06 36.80
N PRO A 356 -22.55 -13.88 36.98
CA PRO A 356 -23.99 -13.62 37.03
C PRO A 356 -24.65 -13.43 35.65
N ASN A 357 -23.88 -13.05 34.63
CA ASN A 357 -24.39 -12.83 33.27
C ASN A 357 -23.43 -13.46 32.25
N ALA A 358 -23.97 -14.22 31.29
CA ALA A 358 -23.16 -14.78 30.21
C ALA A 358 -23.90 -14.83 28.88
N VAL A 359 -23.14 -14.71 27.79
CA VAL A 359 -23.65 -14.82 26.41
C VAL A 359 -23.21 -16.15 25.80
N ILE A 360 -24.19 -16.97 25.41
CA ILE A 360 -24.00 -18.30 24.84
C ILE A 360 -24.42 -18.30 23.37
N LEU A 361 -23.53 -18.70 22.49
CA LEU A 361 -23.82 -18.96 21.08
C LEU A 361 -24.32 -20.40 20.92
N VAL A 362 -25.47 -20.57 20.28
CA VAL A 362 -25.98 -21.88 19.85
C VAL A 362 -25.49 -22.10 18.42
N LEU A 363 -24.64 -23.09 18.20
CA LEU A 363 -24.00 -23.36 16.91
C LEU A 363 -24.50 -24.71 16.37
N PRO A 364 -24.94 -24.80 15.10
CA PRO A 364 -25.39 -26.06 14.53
C PRO A 364 -24.21 -26.97 14.16
N ILE A 365 -24.38 -28.28 14.36
CA ILE A 365 -23.38 -29.29 13.99
C ILE A 365 -23.88 -30.02 12.74
N ASN A 366 -23.25 -29.77 11.60
CA ASN A 366 -23.50 -30.54 10.37
C ASN A 366 -22.34 -31.52 10.19
N ASN A 367 -22.59 -32.84 10.25
CA ASN A 367 -21.60 -33.90 9.99
C ASN A 367 -20.19 -33.65 10.59
N GLY A 368 -20.12 -33.29 11.88
CA GLY A 368 -18.86 -33.10 12.61
C GLY A 368 -18.14 -31.76 12.39
N THR A 369 -18.69 -30.85 11.58
CA THR A 369 -18.20 -29.48 11.42
C THR A 369 -19.17 -28.49 12.08
N VAL A 370 -18.68 -27.70 13.04
CA VAL A 370 -19.44 -26.63 13.68
C VAL A 370 -19.52 -25.46 12.71
N SER A 371 -20.71 -25.14 12.20
CA SER A 371 -20.88 -24.05 11.24
C SER A 371 -20.91 -22.71 11.97
N THR A 372 -19.75 -22.09 12.19
CA THR A 372 -19.70 -20.67 12.54
C THR A 372 -19.91 -19.86 11.27
N ASN A 373 -21.07 -19.23 11.12
CA ASN A 373 -21.27 -18.21 10.08
C ASN A 373 -20.40 -16.99 10.41
N THR A 374 -19.11 -17.09 10.07
CA THR A 374 -18.15 -16.00 9.95
C THR A 374 -16.99 -16.53 9.12
N GLY A 375 -16.83 -16.02 7.89
CA GLY A 375 -15.59 -16.10 7.09
C GLY A 375 -15.16 -17.51 6.65
N GLN A 376 -15.27 -17.74 5.34
CA GLN A 376 -14.71 -18.86 4.59
C GLN A 376 -13.35 -19.36 5.13
N GLY A 377 -13.31 -20.63 5.51
CA GLY A 377 -12.11 -21.38 5.85
C GLY A 377 -12.42 -22.87 5.75
N ALA A 378 -12.47 -23.39 4.53
CA ALA A 378 -12.67 -24.80 4.25
C ALA A 378 -11.45 -25.60 4.75
N PHE A 379 -11.62 -26.32 5.86
CA PHE A 379 -10.68 -27.32 6.37
C PHE A 379 -11.45 -28.65 6.43
N LEU A 380 -11.31 -29.47 5.38
CA LEU A 380 -11.58 -30.91 5.41
C LEU A 380 -10.27 -31.56 5.90
N GLY A 381 -10.19 -32.22 7.06
CA GLY A 381 -10.75 -33.55 7.34
C GLY A 381 -9.87 -34.62 6.66
N PHE A 382 -9.41 -35.73 7.25
CA PHE A 382 -9.59 -36.39 8.55
C PHE A 382 -8.56 -37.55 8.57
N GLY A 383 -8.16 -38.07 9.74
CA GLY A 383 -7.45 -39.36 9.82
C GLY A 383 -6.79 -39.64 11.17
N SER A 384 -7.52 -40.30 12.08
CA SER A 384 -6.99 -40.88 13.33
C SER A 384 -6.10 -42.11 13.07
N PRO A 385 -5.19 -42.46 13.99
CA PRO A 385 -4.34 -43.64 13.88
C PRO A 385 -4.98 -44.88 14.53
N SER A 386 -4.75 -46.05 13.95
CA SER A 386 -4.90 -47.35 14.62
C SER A 386 -3.67 -48.21 14.35
N THR A 387 -3.43 -49.15 15.26
CA THR A 387 -2.13 -49.63 15.73
C THR A 387 -1.71 -50.96 15.08
N ALA A 388 -0.38 -51.12 14.93
CA ALA A 388 0.44 -52.35 14.89
C ALA A 388 0.43 -53.31 13.67
N GLY A 389 1.65 -53.59 13.18
CA GLY A 389 2.07 -54.94 12.75
C GLY A 389 2.86 -55.04 11.44
N GLY A 390 4.15 -55.36 11.54
CA GLY A 390 4.81 -56.37 10.68
C GLY A 390 5.48 -55.95 9.36
N ASP A 391 6.82 -56.07 9.38
CA ASP A 391 7.72 -56.64 8.35
C ASP A 391 7.76 -56.12 6.90
N GLY A 392 9.00 -55.76 6.50
CA GLY A 392 9.62 -56.37 5.31
C GLY A 392 9.45 -55.68 3.95
N SER A 393 10.60 -55.34 3.37
CA SER A 393 10.88 -55.28 1.93
C SER A 393 10.58 -53.98 1.19
N ALA A 394 11.67 -53.33 0.76
CA ALA A 394 11.65 -52.44 -0.39
C ALA A 394 11.19 -53.19 -1.65
N PRO A 395 10.46 -52.50 -2.54
CA PRO A 395 10.92 -52.51 -3.92
C PRO A 395 10.87 -51.12 -4.56
N SER A 396 11.93 -50.85 -5.31
CA SER A 396 11.97 -49.90 -6.41
C SER A 396 10.86 -50.17 -7.43
N THR A 397 10.00 -49.19 -7.72
CA THR A 397 9.26 -49.16 -8.99
C THR A 397 8.99 -47.71 -9.39
N SER A 398 9.56 -47.36 -10.54
CA SER A 398 9.26 -46.22 -11.39
C SER A 398 7.76 -46.09 -11.69
N GLY A 399 7.18 -44.91 -11.44
CA GLY A 399 5.83 -44.57 -11.86
C GLY A 399 5.71 -43.07 -12.07
N GLY A 400 5.64 -42.64 -13.33
CA GLY A 400 5.44 -41.25 -13.73
C GLY A 400 3.98 -40.80 -13.70
N TYR A 401 3.84 -39.47 -13.69
CA TYR A 401 2.67 -38.66 -14.02
C TYR A 401 1.39 -38.75 -13.15
N SER A 402 1.13 -37.65 -12.43
CA SER A 402 -0.12 -36.90 -12.64
C SER A 402 0.07 -35.44 -12.21
N GLY A 403 0.32 -34.57 -13.19
CA GLY A 403 0.23 -33.12 -13.05
C GLY A 403 -1.22 -32.71 -12.82
N GLY A 404 -1.63 -32.67 -11.56
CA GLY A 404 -2.83 -31.94 -11.14
C GLY A 404 -2.43 -30.50 -10.88
N SER A 405 -2.85 -29.57 -11.75
CA SER A 405 -2.79 -28.14 -11.50
C SER A 405 -3.52 -27.82 -10.19
N ARG A 406 -2.76 -27.76 -9.09
CA ARG A 406 -3.21 -27.17 -7.83
C ARG A 406 -3.13 -25.66 -8.00
N ALA A 407 -4.20 -24.97 -7.60
CA ALA A 407 -4.21 -23.52 -7.50
C ALA A 407 -2.96 -23.06 -6.74
N ASN A 408 -2.23 -22.09 -7.29
CA ASN A 408 -1.03 -21.56 -6.67
C ASN A 408 -1.44 -20.84 -5.38
N SER A 409 -0.97 -21.35 -4.24
CA SER A 409 -1.36 -20.91 -2.90
C SER A 409 -0.12 -20.74 -2.04
N VAL A 410 -0.15 -19.80 -1.09
CA VAL A 410 0.94 -19.60 -0.14
C VAL A 410 1.14 -20.85 0.71
N ILE A 411 2.36 -21.38 0.71
CA ILE A 411 2.71 -22.63 1.38
C ILE A 411 3.32 -22.33 2.74
N HIS A 412 2.78 -22.93 3.80
CA HIS A 412 3.34 -22.80 5.15
C HIS A 412 4.47 -23.81 5.38
N ILE A 413 5.62 -23.29 5.79
CA ILE A 413 6.81 -24.06 6.15
C ILE A 413 6.72 -24.52 7.60
N ARG A 414 6.95 -25.81 7.82
CA ARG A 414 6.85 -26.43 9.16
C ARG A 414 8.20 -26.79 9.77
N SER A 415 9.26 -26.83 8.97
CA SER A 415 10.61 -27.16 9.42
C SER A 415 11.65 -26.74 8.39
N LYS A 416 12.92 -26.66 8.81
CA LYS A 416 14.05 -26.40 7.90
C LYS A 416 14.13 -27.41 6.75
N TYR A 417 13.90 -28.69 7.04
CA TYR A 417 13.88 -29.74 6.01
C TYR A 417 12.79 -29.51 4.95
N ASP A 418 11.61 -29.04 5.37
CA ASP A 418 10.52 -28.70 4.44
C ASP A 418 10.87 -27.49 3.56
N LEU A 419 11.54 -26.48 4.13
CA LEU A 419 12.04 -25.33 3.37
C LEU A 419 13.06 -25.76 2.31
N ASP A 420 14.08 -26.52 2.70
CA ASP A 420 15.16 -26.95 1.81
C ASP A 420 14.63 -27.79 0.63
N ASN A 421 13.67 -28.67 0.90
CA ASN A 421 13.05 -29.48 -0.15
C ASN A 421 12.23 -28.62 -1.12
N ARG A 422 11.51 -27.61 -0.63
CA ARG A 422 10.73 -26.70 -1.48
C ARG A 422 11.62 -25.79 -2.32
N LEU A 423 12.74 -25.32 -1.76
CA LEU A 423 13.74 -24.56 -2.50
C LEU A 423 14.38 -25.41 -3.60
N LYS A 424 14.74 -26.66 -3.31
CA LYS A 424 15.27 -27.60 -4.33
C LYS A 424 14.23 -27.91 -5.40
N ALA A 425 12.96 -28.11 -5.01
CA ALA A 425 11.87 -28.39 -5.95
C ALA A 425 11.46 -27.18 -6.79
N ALA A 426 11.75 -25.95 -6.36
CA ALA A 426 11.47 -24.74 -7.10
C ALA A 426 12.27 -24.64 -8.41
N GLY A 427 13.45 -25.28 -8.47
CA GLY A 427 14.32 -25.26 -9.65
C GLY A 427 14.72 -23.83 -10.03
N THR A 428 14.25 -23.36 -11.18
CA THR A 428 14.52 -22.01 -11.70
C THR A 428 13.41 -20.98 -11.39
N LYS A 429 12.37 -21.37 -10.65
CA LYS A 429 11.28 -20.45 -10.28
C LYS A 429 11.75 -19.44 -9.24
N LEU A 430 11.26 -18.21 -9.34
CA LEU A 430 11.44 -17.21 -8.30
C LEU A 430 10.72 -17.68 -7.03
N VAL A 431 11.39 -17.59 -5.88
CA VAL A 431 10.82 -17.97 -4.58
C VAL A 431 10.74 -16.74 -3.69
N VAL A 432 9.56 -16.50 -3.13
CA VAL A 432 9.28 -15.43 -2.17
C VAL A 432 9.02 -16.09 -0.81
N ILE A 433 9.77 -15.70 0.22
CA ILE A 433 9.62 -16.22 1.58
C ILE A 433 9.16 -15.07 2.49
N ASP A 434 7.96 -15.19 3.04
CA ASP A 434 7.40 -14.28 4.06
C ASP A 434 7.68 -14.82 5.46
N PHE A 435 8.52 -14.11 6.22
CA PHE A 435 8.78 -14.41 7.63
C PHE A 435 7.79 -13.64 8.49
N PHE A 436 6.86 -14.35 9.14
CA PHE A 436 5.78 -13.73 9.90
C PHE A 436 5.71 -14.26 11.33
N ALA A 437 5.02 -13.51 12.19
CA ALA A 437 4.66 -13.94 13.53
C ALA A 437 3.16 -13.76 13.76
N THR A 438 2.56 -14.59 14.63
CA THR A 438 1.11 -14.51 14.94
C THR A 438 0.73 -13.23 15.69
N TRP A 439 1.68 -12.57 16.34
CA TRP A 439 1.53 -11.30 17.04
C TRP A 439 1.97 -10.08 16.19
N CYS A 440 2.51 -10.29 14.99
CA CYS A 440 2.96 -9.22 14.11
C CYS A 440 1.78 -8.55 13.40
N GLY A 441 1.42 -7.33 13.81
CA GLY A 441 0.37 -6.51 13.20
C GLY A 441 0.62 -6.21 11.71
N PRO A 442 1.79 -5.68 11.32
CA PRO A 442 2.12 -5.43 9.91
C PRO A 442 2.05 -6.68 9.03
N CYS A 443 2.51 -7.82 9.53
CA CYS A 443 2.48 -9.10 8.81
C CYS A 443 1.03 -9.55 8.53
N LYS A 444 0.09 -9.26 9.43
CA LYS A 444 -1.35 -9.55 9.22
C LYS A 444 -1.97 -8.65 8.16
N MET A 445 -1.49 -7.41 8.02
CA MET A 445 -2.00 -6.47 7.02
C MET A 445 -1.55 -6.83 5.60
N ILE A 446 -0.33 -7.35 5.43
CA ILE A 446 0.22 -7.71 4.11
C ILE A 446 -0.19 -9.13 3.65
N ALA A 447 -0.54 -10.02 4.58
CA ALA A 447 -0.89 -11.41 4.27
C ALA A 447 -1.96 -11.58 3.16
N PRO A 448 -3.07 -10.82 3.12
CA PRO A 448 -4.07 -10.93 2.05
C PRO A 448 -3.52 -10.58 0.65
N GLU A 449 -2.57 -9.65 0.59
CA GLU A 449 -1.95 -9.24 -0.67
C GLU A 449 -0.95 -10.30 -1.16
N LEU A 450 -0.21 -10.93 -0.26
CA LEU A 450 0.62 -12.10 -0.56
C LEU A 450 -0.23 -13.27 -1.09
N ASP A 451 -1.39 -13.54 -0.48
CA ASP A 451 -2.33 -14.55 -0.97
C ASP A 451 -2.90 -14.22 -2.35
N ARG A 452 -3.11 -12.92 -2.65
CA ARG A 452 -3.54 -12.43 -3.97
C ARG A 452 -2.45 -12.65 -5.01
N MET A 453 -1.22 -12.23 -4.70
CA MET A 453 -0.05 -12.39 -5.58
C MET A 453 0.26 -13.87 -5.85
N ALA A 454 0.10 -14.74 -4.85
CA ALA A 454 0.27 -16.18 -5.05
C ALA A 454 -0.68 -16.76 -6.09
N LYS A 455 -1.92 -16.28 -6.15
CA LYS A 455 -2.91 -16.70 -7.15
C LYS A 455 -2.62 -16.13 -8.54
N GLU A 456 -2.10 -14.91 -8.61
CA GLU A 456 -1.82 -14.19 -9.86
C GLU A 456 -0.53 -14.70 -10.54
N PHE A 457 0.53 -14.92 -9.78
CA PHE A 457 1.84 -15.29 -10.30
C PHE A 457 2.12 -16.79 -10.15
N SER A 458 1.63 -17.60 -11.11
CA SER A 458 1.83 -19.06 -11.13
C SER A 458 3.29 -19.52 -11.33
N ASN A 459 4.15 -18.62 -11.81
CA ASN A 459 5.58 -18.83 -12.02
C ASN A 459 6.43 -18.48 -10.79
N VAL A 460 5.82 -17.99 -9.70
CA VAL A 460 6.49 -17.62 -8.45
C VAL A 460 6.00 -18.54 -7.32
N LEU A 461 6.93 -19.04 -6.51
CA LEU A 461 6.65 -19.88 -5.35
C LEU A 461 6.59 -19.01 -4.09
N PHE A 462 5.43 -18.95 -3.45
CA PHE A 462 5.24 -18.20 -2.21
C PHE A 462 5.27 -19.13 -0.99
N LEU A 463 6.20 -18.88 -0.08
CA LEU A 463 6.42 -19.63 1.15
C LEU A 463 6.22 -18.72 2.36
N LYS A 464 5.65 -19.24 3.44
CA LYS A 464 5.46 -18.54 4.70
C LYS A 464 6.12 -19.28 5.85
N VAL A 465 6.98 -18.61 6.61
CA VAL A 465 7.73 -19.17 7.73
C VAL A 465 7.30 -18.46 9.01
N ASP A 466 6.72 -19.22 9.94
CA ASP A 466 6.44 -18.71 11.28
C ASP A 466 7.75 -18.65 12.07
N VAL A 467 8.16 -17.44 12.43
CA VAL A 467 9.42 -17.16 13.12
C VAL A 467 9.43 -17.63 14.58
N ASP A 468 8.26 -17.72 15.22
CA ASP A 468 8.14 -18.25 16.59
C ASP A 468 8.33 -19.77 16.60
N GLN A 469 7.87 -20.45 15.54
CA GLN A 469 7.93 -21.91 15.41
C GLN A 469 9.22 -22.41 14.74
N ASN A 470 9.86 -21.59 13.90
CA ASN A 470 11.03 -21.97 13.09
C ASN A 470 12.22 -21.02 13.36
N GLY A 471 12.60 -20.85 14.63
CA GLY A 471 13.66 -19.94 15.04
C GLY A 471 15.05 -20.28 14.50
N ASP A 472 15.29 -21.54 14.12
CA ASP A 472 16.49 -21.98 13.41
C ASP A 472 16.59 -21.38 12.00
N ILE A 473 15.49 -21.40 11.24
CA ILE A 473 15.40 -20.77 9.91
C ILE A 473 15.56 -19.25 10.04
N SER A 474 14.88 -18.62 10.99
CA SER A 474 14.95 -17.16 11.16
C SER A 474 16.37 -16.66 11.46
N ARG A 475 17.15 -17.41 12.24
CA ARG A 475 18.55 -17.08 12.55
C ARG A 475 19.46 -17.20 11.34
N GLU A 476 19.28 -18.25 10.54
CA GLU A 476 20.07 -18.50 9.33
C GLU A 476 19.88 -17.39 8.29
N TYR A 477 18.65 -16.92 8.14
CA TYR A 477 18.31 -15.81 7.23
C TYR A 477 18.45 -14.42 7.88
N SER A 478 19.09 -14.31 9.05
CA SER A 478 19.33 -13.05 9.78
C SER A 478 18.08 -12.20 10.04
N VAL A 479 16.92 -12.84 10.26
CA VAL A 479 15.65 -12.18 10.58
C VAL A 479 15.65 -11.75 12.04
N LYS A 480 15.73 -10.44 12.31
CA LYS A 480 15.66 -9.90 13.68
C LYS A 480 14.24 -10.00 14.23
N GLN A 481 14.11 -10.72 15.34
CA GLN A 481 12.90 -10.80 16.16
C GLN A 481 12.87 -9.61 17.12
N GLU A 482 12.00 -8.63 16.92
CA GLU A 482 11.76 -7.60 17.94
C GLU A 482 10.29 -7.67 18.40
N PRO A 483 10.03 -8.22 19.59
CA PRO A 483 8.69 -8.21 20.16
C PRO A 483 8.28 -6.76 20.53
N PRO A 484 6.98 -6.44 20.56
CA PRO A 484 6.52 -5.10 20.94
C PRO A 484 6.99 -4.76 22.35
N SER A 485 7.74 -3.66 22.49
CA SER A 485 8.15 -3.14 23.80
C SER A 485 6.93 -2.74 24.64
N PRO A 486 6.93 -3.00 25.97
CA PRO A 486 5.82 -2.59 26.81
C PRO A 486 5.67 -1.07 26.82
N PRO A 487 4.44 -0.54 26.92
CA PRO A 487 4.20 0.90 26.93
C PRO A 487 4.93 1.53 28.13
N LYS A 488 5.95 2.36 27.87
CA LYS A 488 6.59 3.18 28.89
C LYS A 488 5.55 4.18 29.41
N LYS A 489 5.20 4.08 30.69
CA LYS A 489 4.43 5.12 31.40
C LYS A 489 5.23 6.42 31.32
N LEU A 490 4.64 7.42 30.68
CA LEU A 490 5.16 8.78 30.64
C LEU A 490 5.04 9.36 32.06
N SER A 491 6.15 9.44 32.79
CA SER A 491 6.23 10.19 34.04
C SER A 491 6.37 11.68 33.72
N ASP A 492 5.51 12.50 34.32
CA ASP A 492 5.40 13.94 34.14
C ASP A 492 6.72 14.74 34.35
N PRO A 493 6.84 15.95 33.78
CA PRO A 493 8.06 16.72 33.75
C PRO A 493 8.08 17.78 34.86
N THR A 494 8.80 17.55 35.97
CA THR A 494 9.38 18.66 36.75
C THR A 494 10.44 18.16 37.71
N THR A 495 11.71 18.52 37.49
CA THR A 495 12.62 19.09 38.50
C THR A 495 13.97 19.34 37.83
N VAL A 496 14.24 20.61 37.53
CA VAL A 496 15.58 21.12 37.28
C VAL A 496 16.31 21.22 38.62
N LYS A 497 17.48 20.60 38.76
CA LYS A 497 18.52 21.05 39.69
C LYS A 497 19.89 21.03 38.99
N LYS A 498 20.44 22.22 38.79
CA LYS A 498 21.84 22.47 38.43
C LYS A 498 22.74 22.20 39.65
N GLN A 499 23.93 21.63 39.42
CA GLN A 499 25.16 22.04 40.11
C GLN A 499 26.43 21.53 39.38
N GLY A 500 27.11 22.43 38.66
CA GLY A 500 28.56 22.74 38.83
C GLY A 500 29.68 21.81 38.31
N ASN A 501 30.42 22.33 37.32
CA ASN A 501 31.89 22.35 37.04
C ASN A 501 32.83 21.17 37.39
N ILE A 502 33.29 20.45 36.36
CA ILE A 502 34.71 20.18 35.98
C ILE A 502 34.73 19.70 34.52
N ARG A 503 35.59 20.29 33.67
CA ARG A 503 35.98 19.72 32.36
C ARG A 503 37.49 19.47 32.35
N ARG A 504 37.91 18.34 31.81
CA ARG A 504 39.26 18.12 31.26
C ARG A 504 39.09 17.52 29.86
N LEU A 505 39.84 18.04 28.89
CA LEU A 505 39.83 17.65 27.47
C LEU A 505 41.25 17.19 27.08
N GLY A 506 41.34 16.22 26.16
CA GLY A 506 42.58 15.73 25.53
C GLY A 506 42.64 14.19 25.62
N ASP A 507 42.08 13.44 24.65
CA ASP A 507 42.57 13.13 23.30
C ASP A 507 43.26 11.76 23.25
N LEU A 508 42.59 10.80 22.59
CA LEU A 508 43.10 9.85 21.59
C LEU A 508 42.41 8.48 21.66
N LYS A 509 41.66 8.18 20.58
CA LYS A 509 41.31 6.86 20.04
C LYS A 509 40.42 5.95 20.89
N LYS A 510 39.11 5.99 20.60
CA LYS A 510 38.39 4.81 20.09
C LYS A 510 37.11 5.26 19.39
N ASP A 511 37.16 5.16 18.08
CA ASP A 511 36.10 4.91 17.11
C ASP A 511 34.65 5.12 17.59
N ASP A 512 34.02 6.09 16.93
CA ASP A 512 32.58 6.24 16.78
C ASP A 512 31.92 4.94 16.30
N ASP A 513 30.84 4.53 16.95
CA ASP A 513 29.61 4.02 16.30
C ASP A 513 28.56 3.64 17.36
N ASP A 514 27.90 4.63 17.98
CA ASP A 514 26.70 4.40 18.80
C ASP A 514 25.72 5.59 18.70
N ASN A 515 25.54 6.12 17.49
CA ASN A 515 24.40 6.99 17.21
C ASN A 515 23.82 6.76 15.80
N ASN A 516 23.49 5.51 15.51
CA ASN A 516 22.47 5.17 14.53
C ASN A 516 21.21 4.72 15.28
N THR A 517 20.38 5.69 15.64
CA THR A 517 18.96 5.45 15.94
C THR A 517 18.33 4.97 14.63
N TRP A 518 18.26 3.64 14.51
CA TRP A 518 17.90 2.92 13.30
C TRP A 518 16.42 3.17 12.97
N ASN A 519 16.20 3.93 11.91
CA ASN A 519 14.91 4.12 11.26
C ASN A 519 14.47 2.77 10.65
N GLY A 520 13.31 2.28 11.06
CA GLY A 520 12.71 1.06 10.54
C GLY A 520 12.31 1.24 9.08
N ASN A 521 13.19 0.85 8.16
CA ASN A 521 12.81 0.48 6.81
C ASN A 521 13.82 -0.51 6.23
N SER A 522 13.64 -1.80 6.55
CA SER A 522 14.35 -2.89 5.89
C SER A 522 13.34 -3.96 5.50
N THR A 523 12.59 -3.67 4.43
CA THR A 523 11.88 -4.69 3.64
C THR A 523 11.80 -4.24 2.17
N GLN A 524 12.95 -3.87 1.60
CA GLN A 524 13.15 -3.81 0.16
C GLN A 524 14.51 -4.42 -0.19
N GLN A 525 14.57 -5.75 -0.11
CA GLN A 525 15.29 -6.55 -1.08
C GLN A 525 14.32 -7.63 -1.54
N MET A 526 13.58 -7.32 -2.60
CA MET A 526 13.00 -8.26 -3.53
C MET A 526 13.61 -7.98 -4.89
#